data_AF-A0A6F8V648-F1
#
_entry.id   AF-A0A6F8V648-F1
#
_cell.length_a   1.000
_cell.length_b   1.000
_cell.length_c   1.000
_cell.angle_alpha   90.00
_cell.angle_beta   90.00
_cell.angle_gamma   90.00
#
_symmetry.space_group_name_H-M   'P 1'
#
loop_
_entity.id
_entity.type
_entity.pdbx_description
1 polymer ?
#
loop_
_entity_poly.entity_id
_entity_poly.type
_entity_poly.pdbx_seq_one_letter_code
_entity_poly.pdbx_strand_id
1 'polypeptide(L)'
;MDPINNPFSPGAGAPPPDMVGRDPLLEQARILLGRVKQKRPEKSLLLTGLRGVGKTVLLNEIERMAKGAGYQTILLEAHEDKPLGELIYPALRSLLYELDRVAGAGNKVKRGLAVLRSFIGSIKLTMGDVAVGLDIEPAKGTADSGDLEIDLPNLFVAIAEAAEERQTAVAILVDEIQYLNQKELGALIMAMHKMQQKQLPLVLLAAGLPILPGMAGESKSYAERLFNFPDIGALSETDAAKALRDPARDVDVEFHDDALKEVFRLTHGYPYFLQEWGYQAWNMAAASPITLQTVKDATPEVIRRLDKNFFRVRFDRLPPGEKNFLRAMAHLGAGSHRTGDIAAALGMSVKGIGPVRSKLIKKGMIYSPAHGDMAFTVPLFDEFMVRAIPQFPHD
;
A
#
# COMPACT_ATOMS: atom_id res chain seq x y z
N MET A 1 -20.04 27.09 7.09
CA MET A 1 -20.68 25.88 6.51
C MET A 1 -20.76 24.82 7.59
N ASP A 2 -21.73 23.90 7.49
CA ASP A 2 -21.92 22.86 8.50
C ASP A 2 -20.81 21.80 8.42
N PRO A 3 -19.98 21.61 9.46
CA PRO A 3 -18.95 20.58 9.48
C PRO A 3 -19.48 19.15 9.35
N ILE A 4 -20.76 18.90 9.68
CA ILE A 4 -21.40 17.58 9.53
C ILE A 4 -21.51 17.19 8.06
N ASN A 5 -21.72 18.17 7.18
CA ASN A 5 -21.89 17.97 5.74
C ASN A 5 -20.56 18.05 4.97
N ASN A 6 -19.43 18.08 5.68
CA ASN A 6 -18.11 18.15 5.07
C ASN A 6 -17.81 16.85 4.29
N PRO A 7 -17.66 16.89 2.96
CA PRO A 7 -17.44 15.69 2.16
C PRO A 7 -15.99 15.18 2.25
N PHE A 8 -15.08 15.98 2.80
CA PHE A 8 -13.68 15.62 2.95
C PHE A 8 -13.46 14.84 4.24
N SER A 9 -12.70 13.75 4.16
CA SER A 9 -12.43 12.89 5.31
C SER A 9 -10.95 12.52 5.35
N PRO A 10 -10.11 13.36 5.99
CA PRO A 10 -8.69 13.06 6.14
C PRO A 10 -8.50 11.99 7.23
N GLY A 11 -8.73 10.74 6.86
CA GLY A 11 -8.56 9.56 7.71
C GLY A 11 -7.93 8.42 6.91
N ALA A 12 -7.10 7.62 7.54
CA ALA A 12 -6.51 6.44 6.89
C ALA A 12 -7.62 5.42 6.56
N GLY A 13 -7.73 5.04 5.29
CA GLY A 13 -8.64 3.97 4.85
C GLY A 13 -10.10 4.36 4.66
N ALA A 14 -10.52 5.59 5.02
CA ALA A 14 -11.80 6.11 4.57
C ALA A 14 -11.74 6.29 3.05
N PRO A 15 -12.69 5.71 2.28
CA PRO A 15 -12.72 5.95 0.85
C PRO A 15 -12.90 7.46 0.63
N PRO A 16 -12.04 8.11 -0.19
CA PRO A 16 -12.32 9.46 -0.60
C PRO A 16 -13.65 9.46 -1.36
N PRO A 17 -14.38 10.59 -1.33
CA PRO A 17 -15.63 10.72 -2.07
C PRO A 17 -15.48 10.34 -3.55
N ASP A 18 -14.31 10.61 -4.16
CA ASP A 18 -14.02 10.28 -5.55
C ASP A 18 -12.63 9.66 -5.78
N MET A 19 -12.56 8.75 -6.77
CA MET A 19 -11.33 8.07 -7.24
C MET A 19 -10.64 8.80 -8.40
N VAL A 20 -10.61 10.14 -8.34
CA VAL A 20 -10.11 10.98 -9.44
C VAL A 20 -8.67 10.64 -9.83
N GLY A 21 -8.42 10.54 -11.14
CA GLY A 21 -7.09 10.29 -11.70
C GLY A 21 -6.61 8.85 -11.55
N ARG A 22 -7.48 7.92 -11.10
CA ARG A 22 -7.15 6.50 -10.93
C ARG A 22 -7.80 5.57 -11.98
N ASP A 23 -8.60 6.11 -12.90
CA ASP A 23 -9.33 5.33 -13.92
C ASP A 23 -8.44 4.39 -14.75
N PRO A 24 -7.25 4.81 -15.24
CA PRO A 24 -6.40 3.90 -16.02
C PRO A 24 -5.92 2.69 -15.23
N LEU A 25 -5.73 2.84 -13.92
CA LEU A 25 -5.30 1.75 -13.03
C LEU A 25 -6.46 0.80 -12.72
N LEU A 26 -7.65 1.34 -12.49
CA LEU A 26 -8.87 0.55 -12.31
C LEU A 26 -9.18 -0.25 -13.58
N GLU A 27 -8.98 0.33 -14.76
CA GLU A 27 -9.14 -0.39 -16.03
C GLU A 27 -8.13 -1.52 -16.21
N GLN A 28 -6.86 -1.30 -15.84
CA GLN A 28 -5.85 -2.39 -15.81
C GLN A 28 -6.27 -3.52 -14.88
N ALA A 29 -6.76 -3.20 -13.68
CA ALA A 29 -7.26 -4.20 -12.74
C ALA A 29 -8.48 -4.96 -13.29
N ARG A 30 -9.43 -4.26 -13.93
CA ARG A 30 -10.59 -4.87 -14.58
C ARG A 30 -10.18 -5.86 -15.67
N ILE A 31 -9.22 -5.49 -16.52
CA ILE A 31 -8.69 -6.35 -17.58
C ILE A 31 -8.01 -7.57 -16.97
N LEU A 32 -7.16 -7.40 -15.96
CA LEU A 32 -6.50 -8.49 -15.24
C LEU A 32 -7.52 -9.49 -14.68
N LEU A 33 -8.51 -9.02 -13.92
CA LEU A 33 -9.57 -9.85 -13.34
C LEU A 33 -10.35 -10.58 -14.46
N GLY A 34 -10.72 -9.88 -15.53
CA GLY A 34 -11.43 -10.49 -16.67
C GLY A 34 -10.63 -11.60 -17.35
N ARG A 35 -9.33 -11.39 -17.56
CA ARG A 35 -8.44 -12.37 -18.22
C ARG A 35 -8.19 -13.59 -17.35
N VAL A 36 -7.93 -13.41 -16.06
CA VAL A 36 -7.71 -14.53 -15.12
C VAL A 36 -8.95 -15.41 -15.01
N LYS A 37 -10.16 -14.84 -14.97
CA LYS A 37 -11.41 -15.63 -15.03
C LYS A 37 -11.55 -16.46 -16.30
N GLN A 38 -11.04 -15.96 -17.42
CA GLN A 38 -11.00 -16.67 -18.70
C GLN A 38 -9.79 -17.60 -18.83
N LYS A 39 -9.00 -17.79 -17.76
CA LYS A 39 -7.75 -18.57 -17.74
C LYS A 39 -6.73 -18.07 -18.77
N ARG A 40 -6.79 -16.79 -19.12
CA ARG A 40 -5.85 -16.13 -20.00
C ARG A 40 -4.74 -15.49 -19.16
N PRO A 41 -3.45 -15.73 -19.50
CA PRO A 41 -2.35 -15.10 -18.78
C PRO A 41 -2.46 -13.58 -18.81
N GLU A 42 -2.23 -12.97 -17.65
CA GLU A 42 -2.05 -11.54 -17.47
C GLU A 42 -1.15 -11.32 -16.25
N LYS A 43 -0.36 -10.24 -16.25
CA LYS A 43 0.54 -9.93 -15.14
C LYS A 43 -0.25 -9.45 -13.92
N SER A 44 0.13 -9.97 -12.75
CA SER A 44 -0.38 -9.48 -11.47
C SER A 44 0.04 -8.02 -11.25
N LEU A 45 -0.74 -7.25 -10.48
CA LEU A 45 -0.42 -5.83 -10.24
C LEU A 45 0.24 -5.66 -8.87
N LEU A 46 1.42 -5.04 -8.85
CA LEU A 46 2.11 -4.60 -7.65
C LEU A 46 2.19 -3.07 -7.66
N LEU A 47 1.14 -2.43 -7.16
CA LEU A 47 0.99 -0.98 -7.08
C LEU A 47 2.13 -0.37 -6.25
N THR A 48 2.90 0.54 -6.83
CA THR A 48 3.97 1.25 -6.11
C THR A 48 3.55 2.67 -5.83
N GLY A 49 4.01 3.24 -4.73
CA GLY A 49 3.78 4.65 -4.47
C GLY A 49 4.14 5.05 -3.06
N LEU A 50 4.30 6.34 -2.85
CA LEU A 50 4.61 6.90 -1.54
C LEU A 50 3.45 6.68 -0.56
N ARG A 51 3.69 6.90 0.74
CA ARG A 51 2.59 6.82 1.74
C ARG A 51 1.56 7.91 1.43
N GLY A 52 0.29 7.69 1.75
CA GLY A 52 -0.78 8.71 1.61
C GLY A 52 -1.18 9.11 0.19
N VAL A 53 -0.66 8.45 -0.85
CA VAL A 53 -1.09 8.64 -2.26
C VAL A 53 -2.39 7.90 -2.64
N GLY A 54 -3.00 7.19 -1.69
CA GLY A 54 -4.26 6.46 -1.91
C GLY A 54 -4.12 5.01 -2.36
N LYS A 55 -2.98 4.35 -2.08
CA LYS A 55 -2.76 2.93 -2.44
C LYS A 55 -3.78 1.98 -1.81
N THR A 56 -3.99 2.06 -0.49
CA THR A 56 -4.96 1.25 0.26
C THR A 56 -6.37 1.44 -0.26
N VAL A 57 -6.74 2.70 -0.52
CA VAL A 57 -8.04 3.05 -1.11
C VAL A 57 -8.21 2.39 -2.48
N LEU A 58 -7.20 2.49 -3.34
CA LEU A 58 -7.24 1.86 -4.66
C LEU A 58 -7.33 0.33 -4.56
N LEU A 59 -6.61 -0.27 -3.61
CA LEU A 59 -6.66 -1.71 -3.38
C LEU A 59 -8.05 -2.17 -2.90
N ASN A 60 -8.70 -1.39 -2.02
CA ASN A 60 -10.08 -1.64 -1.58
C ASN A 60 -11.09 -1.53 -2.74
N GLU A 61 -10.90 -0.55 -3.62
CA GLU A 61 -11.76 -0.39 -4.80
C GLU A 61 -11.58 -1.56 -5.77
N ILE A 62 -10.35 -2.03 -5.97
CA ILE A 62 -10.09 -3.23 -6.77
C ILE A 62 -10.68 -4.47 -6.10
N GLU A 63 -10.65 -4.58 -4.76
CA GLU A 63 -11.33 -5.66 -4.05
C GLU A 63 -12.84 -5.62 -4.33
N ARG A 64 -13.48 -4.44 -4.26
CA ARG A 64 -14.90 -4.25 -4.58
C ARG A 64 -15.21 -4.69 -6.01
N MET A 65 -14.37 -4.30 -6.98
CA MET A 65 -14.48 -4.74 -8.37
C MET A 65 -14.32 -6.26 -8.52
N ALA A 66 -13.38 -6.87 -7.80
CA ALA A 66 -13.17 -8.31 -7.82
C ALA A 66 -14.39 -9.06 -7.27
N LYS A 67 -14.93 -8.64 -6.10
CA LYS A 67 -16.17 -9.17 -5.52
C LYS A 67 -17.34 -9.04 -6.51
N GLY A 68 -17.52 -7.86 -7.09
CA GLY A 68 -18.57 -7.61 -8.10
C GLY A 68 -18.41 -8.46 -9.36
N ALA A 69 -17.16 -8.76 -9.74
CA ALA A 69 -16.86 -9.69 -10.82
C ALA A 69 -17.02 -11.17 -10.41
N GLY A 70 -17.37 -11.48 -9.16
CA GLY A 70 -17.58 -12.83 -8.64
C GLY A 70 -16.29 -13.56 -8.23
N TYR A 71 -15.31 -12.85 -7.70
CA TYR A 71 -14.15 -13.44 -7.02
C TYR A 71 -14.44 -13.67 -5.54
N GLN A 72 -13.81 -14.69 -4.96
CA GLN A 72 -13.54 -14.74 -3.52
C GLN A 72 -12.28 -13.91 -3.24
N THR A 73 -12.35 -13.00 -2.28
CA THR A 73 -11.25 -12.07 -2.00
C THR A 73 -10.65 -12.31 -0.62
N ILE A 74 -9.35 -12.11 -0.52
CA ILE A 74 -8.61 -12.04 0.74
C ILE A 74 -7.88 -10.70 0.72
N LEU A 75 -8.09 -9.85 1.71
CA LEU A 75 -7.34 -8.61 1.91
C LEU A 75 -6.49 -8.72 3.17
N LEU A 76 -5.20 -8.46 3.03
CA LEU A 76 -4.21 -8.56 4.10
C LEU A 76 -3.38 -7.28 4.16
N GLU A 77 -2.95 -6.90 5.36
CA GLU A 77 -1.92 -5.88 5.58
C GLU A 77 -0.66 -6.58 6.08
N ALA A 78 0.45 -6.46 5.34
CA ALA A 78 1.73 -7.01 5.77
C ALA A 78 2.34 -6.10 6.86
N HIS A 79 3.02 -6.71 7.82
CA HIS A 79 3.66 -5.98 8.92
C HIS A 79 4.96 -6.65 9.38
N GLU A 80 5.92 -5.87 9.88
CA GLU A 80 7.28 -6.37 10.19
C GLU A 80 7.30 -7.51 11.22
N ASP A 81 6.36 -7.51 12.16
CA ASP A 81 6.36 -8.39 13.33
C ASP A 81 5.62 -9.72 13.13
N LYS A 82 5.07 -10.00 11.93
CA LYS A 82 4.32 -11.24 11.70
C LYS A 82 4.64 -11.88 10.36
N PRO A 83 5.03 -13.16 10.36
CA PRO A 83 5.31 -13.89 9.13
C PRO A 83 4.08 -14.01 8.22
N LEU A 84 4.33 -14.05 6.90
CA LEU A 84 3.31 -14.23 5.87
C LEU A 84 2.42 -15.45 6.13
N GLY A 85 3.01 -16.57 6.56
CA GLY A 85 2.28 -17.80 6.86
C GLY A 85 1.20 -17.60 7.93
N GLU A 86 1.49 -16.80 8.97
CA GLU A 86 0.53 -16.48 10.03
C GLU A 86 -0.54 -15.49 9.58
N LEU A 87 -0.23 -14.61 8.63
CA LEU A 87 -1.15 -13.64 8.06
C LEU A 87 -2.18 -14.32 7.14
N ILE A 88 -1.72 -15.18 6.23
CA ILE A 88 -2.58 -15.79 5.21
C ILE A 88 -3.44 -16.92 5.77
N TYR A 89 -2.98 -17.63 6.81
CA TYR A 89 -3.65 -18.85 7.28
C TYR A 89 -5.12 -18.65 7.65
N PRO A 90 -5.49 -17.70 8.54
CA PRO A 90 -6.89 -17.51 8.93
C PRO A 90 -7.79 -17.14 7.75
N ALA A 91 -7.26 -16.35 6.80
CA ALA A 91 -7.98 -15.92 5.62
C ALA A 91 -8.21 -17.08 4.62
N LEU A 92 -7.18 -17.87 4.35
CA LEU A 92 -7.28 -19.05 3.47
C LEU A 92 -8.19 -20.13 4.06
N ARG A 93 -8.15 -20.32 5.39
CA ARG A 93 -9.06 -21.23 6.10
C ARG A 93 -10.52 -20.80 5.90
N SER A 94 -10.80 -19.51 6.13
CA SER A 94 -12.15 -18.96 5.98
C SER A 94 -12.66 -19.09 4.55
N LEU A 95 -11.83 -18.73 3.56
CA LEU A 95 -12.13 -18.87 2.13
C LEU A 95 -12.47 -20.33 1.75
N LEU A 96 -11.68 -21.30 2.22
CA LEU A 96 -11.95 -22.71 1.91
C LEU A 96 -13.28 -23.20 2.52
N TYR A 97 -13.66 -22.74 3.72
CA TYR A 97 -14.97 -23.06 4.29
C TYR A 97 -16.13 -22.40 3.55
N GLU A 98 -15.94 -21.17 3.05
CA GLU A 98 -16.93 -20.51 2.21
C GLU A 98 -17.13 -21.26 0.89
N LEU A 99 -16.04 -21.76 0.29
CA LEU A 99 -16.11 -22.64 -0.89
C LEU A 99 -16.75 -23.99 -0.59
N ASP A 100 -16.68 -24.50 0.65
CA ASP A 100 -17.29 -25.77 1.06
C ASP A 100 -18.82 -25.63 1.27
N ARG A 101 -19.28 -24.48 1.76
CA ARG A 101 -20.69 -24.19 2.05
C ARG A 101 -21.59 -24.20 0.80
N VAL A 102 -21.04 -24.00 -0.39
CA VAL A 102 -21.77 -24.11 -1.64
C VAL A 102 -22.10 -25.59 -1.88
N ALA A 103 -23.40 -25.91 -1.88
CA ALA A 103 -23.92 -27.29 -1.86
C ALA A 103 -23.23 -28.22 -2.89
N GLY A 104 -22.80 -29.39 -2.41
CA GLY A 104 -22.09 -30.42 -3.19
C GLY A 104 -20.58 -30.44 -2.97
N ALA A 105 -20.13 -30.64 -1.72
CA ALA A 105 -18.72 -30.72 -1.29
C ALA A 105 -17.82 -31.43 -2.33
N GLY A 106 -17.10 -30.64 -3.11
CA GLY A 106 -16.19 -31.16 -4.12
C GLY A 106 -14.90 -31.68 -3.48
N ASN A 107 -14.26 -32.65 -4.14
CA ASN A 107 -13.07 -33.30 -3.58
C ASN A 107 -11.88 -32.33 -3.48
N LYS A 108 -11.85 -31.26 -4.29
CA LYS A 108 -10.74 -30.31 -4.28
C LYS A 108 -10.79 -29.33 -3.10
N VAL A 109 -11.98 -28.97 -2.59
CA VAL A 109 -12.09 -28.16 -1.36
C VAL A 109 -11.53 -28.91 -0.15
N LYS A 110 -11.92 -30.18 0.03
CA LYS A 110 -11.37 -31.05 1.08
C LYS A 110 -9.85 -31.21 0.96
N ARG A 111 -9.35 -31.39 -0.27
CA ARG A 111 -7.91 -31.41 -0.54
C ARG A 111 -7.25 -30.08 -0.16
N GLY A 112 -7.85 -28.94 -0.48
CA GLY A 112 -7.36 -27.62 -0.08
C GLY A 112 -7.21 -27.49 1.43
N LEU A 113 -8.22 -27.93 2.20
CA LEU A 113 -8.17 -27.96 3.66
C LEU A 113 -7.07 -28.89 4.19
N ALA A 114 -6.88 -30.06 3.58
CA ALA A 114 -5.82 -31.00 3.93
C ALA A 114 -4.41 -30.45 3.66
N VAL A 115 -4.21 -29.77 2.52
CA VAL A 115 -2.93 -29.10 2.17
C VAL A 115 -2.67 -27.91 3.10
N LEU A 116 -3.71 -27.14 3.45
CA LEU A 116 -3.59 -26.05 4.42
C LEU A 116 -3.18 -26.59 5.80
N ARG A 117 -3.72 -27.73 6.23
CA ARG A 117 -3.32 -28.40 7.47
C ARG A 117 -1.84 -28.81 7.44
N SER A 118 -1.36 -29.36 6.32
CA SER A 118 0.05 -29.70 6.13
C SER A 118 0.97 -28.49 6.24
N PHE A 119 0.60 -27.40 5.56
CA PHE A 119 1.33 -26.14 5.55
C PHE A 119 1.53 -25.55 6.95
N ILE A 120 0.50 -25.58 7.79
CA ILE A 120 0.62 -25.06 9.17
C ILE A 120 1.53 -25.95 10.01
N GLY A 121 1.40 -27.27 9.85
CA GLY A 121 2.20 -28.24 10.59
C GLY A 121 3.70 -28.12 10.29
N SER A 122 4.07 -27.78 9.05
CA SER A 122 5.47 -27.67 8.62
C SER A 122 6.15 -26.38 9.07
N ILE A 123 5.42 -25.27 9.15
CA ILE A 123 6.01 -23.95 9.46
C ILE A 123 6.15 -23.73 10.98
N LYS A 124 5.72 -24.69 11.83
CA LYS A 124 5.74 -24.58 13.30
C LYS A 124 5.20 -23.22 13.79
N LEU A 125 4.13 -22.74 13.14
CA LEU A 125 3.52 -21.48 13.52
C LEU A 125 3.23 -21.50 15.02
N THR A 126 3.61 -20.44 15.74
CA THR A 126 3.43 -20.29 17.20
C THR A 126 1.95 -20.11 17.58
N MET A 127 1.02 -20.63 16.78
CA MET A 127 -0.41 -20.66 17.07
C MET A 127 -0.72 -21.89 17.91
N GLY A 128 -0.37 -21.80 19.20
CA GLY A 128 -0.48 -22.87 20.19
C GLY A 128 -1.84 -23.56 20.33
N ASP A 129 -2.93 -23.00 19.78
CA ASP A 129 -4.29 -23.56 19.97
C ASP A 129 -5.18 -23.59 18.70
N VAL A 130 -4.74 -23.07 17.54
CA VAL A 130 -5.63 -22.92 16.35
C VAL A 130 -5.60 -24.13 15.40
N ALA A 131 -4.62 -25.02 15.54
CA ALA A 131 -4.56 -26.28 14.78
C ALA A 131 -5.70 -27.27 15.11
N VAL A 132 -6.44 -27.02 16.19
CA VAL A 132 -7.48 -27.91 16.75
C VAL A 132 -8.79 -27.87 15.95
N GLY A 133 -8.96 -26.95 14.99
CA GLY A 133 -10.24 -26.71 14.33
C GLY A 133 -10.45 -27.32 12.93
N LEU A 134 -9.50 -28.10 12.40
CA LEU A 134 -9.62 -28.77 11.10
C LEU A 134 -9.71 -30.28 11.31
N ASP A 135 -10.92 -30.83 11.35
CA ASP A 135 -11.15 -32.29 11.47
C ASP A 135 -10.94 -33.01 10.11
N ILE A 136 -9.78 -32.80 9.48
CA ILE A 136 -9.39 -33.37 8.18
C ILE A 136 -7.94 -33.83 8.24
N GLU A 137 -7.62 -35.04 7.81
CA GLU A 137 -6.24 -35.53 7.77
C GLU A 137 -5.33 -34.66 6.86
N PRO A 138 -4.08 -34.37 7.26
CA PRO A 138 -3.15 -33.57 6.46
C PRO A 138 -2.73 -34.30 5.18
N ALA A 139 -2.55 -33.55 4.09
CA ALA A 139 -2.07 -34.08 2.82
C ALA A 139 -0.57 -34.41 2.91
N LYS A 140 -0.21 -35.70 2.86
CA LYS A 140 1.19 -36.14 2.90
C LYS A 140 1.93 -35.79 1.60
N GLY A 141 3.14 -35.25 1.72
CA GLY A 141 4.02 -34.91 0.60
C GLY A 141 3.61 -33.66 -0.20
N THR A 142 2.68 -32.85 0.32
CA THR A 142 2.26 -31.60 -0.32
C THR A 142 2.22 -30.49 0.72
N ALA A 143 3.02 -29.45 0.48
CA ALA A 143 3.17 -28.30 1.37
C ALA A 143 3.55 -28.67 2.82
N ASP A 144 4.39 -29.69 2.99
CA ASP A 144 4.81 -30.23 4.29
C ASP A 144 6.33 -30.19 4.50
N SER A 145 7.08 -29.46 3.67
CA SER A 145 8.55 -29.43 3.70
C SER A 145 9.13 -28.50 4.77
N GLY A 146 8.37 -27.49 5.19
CA GLY A 146 8.80 -26.43 6.09
C GLY A 146 9.53 -25.29 5.37
N ASP A 147 9.72 -25.41 4.06
CA ASP A 147 10.23 -24.34 3.20
C ASP A 147 9.06 -23.60 2.55
N LEU A 148 8.87 -22.34 2.95
CA LEU A 148 7.80 -21.47 2.45
C LEU A 148 7.86 -21.31 0.92
N GLU A 149 9.05 -21.27 0.31
CA GLU A 149 9.19 -21.13 -1.15
C GLU A 149 8.69 -22.36 -1.91
N ILE A 150 8.64 -23.52 -1.26
CA ILE A 150 8.14 -24.78 -1.82
C ILE A 150 6.66 -24.96 -1.47
N ASP A 151 6.31 -24.71 -0.21
CA ASP A 151 5.02 -25.06 0.36
C ASP A 151 3.92 -24.07 -0.07
N LEU A 152 4.20 -22.76 -0.09
CA LEU A 152 3.21 -21.73 -0.45
C LEU A 152 2.70 -21.87 -1.90
N PRO A 153 3.55 -22.10 -2.92
CA PRO A 153 3.07 -22.38 -4.26
C PRO A 153 2.15 -23.60 -4.35
N ASN A 154 2.43 -24.66 -3.58
CA ASN A 154 1.60 -25.87 -3.57
C ASN A 154 0.25 -25.61 -2.89
N LEU A 155 0.24 -24.82 -1.81
CA LEU A 155 -0.99 -24.37 -1.17
C LEU A 155 -1.85 -23.55 -2.13
N PHE A 156 -1.28 -22.55 -2.81
CA PHE A 156 -2.03 -21.70 -3.74
C PHE A 156 -2.61 -22.51 -4.91
N VAL A 157 -1.90 -23.53 -5.40
CA VAL A 157 -2.46 -24.47 -6.40
C VAL A 157 -3.70 -25.16 -5.87
N ALA A 158 -3.66 -25.72 -4.67
CA ALA A 158 -4.81 -26.41 -4.08
C ALA A 158 -6.01 -25.46 -3.87
N ILE A 159 -5.76 -24.22 -3.43
CA ILE A 159 -6.79 -23.18 -3.29
C ILE A 159 -7.42 -22.83 -4.64
N ALA A 160 -6.60 -22.58 -5.66
CA ALA A 160 -7.08 -22.18 -6.97
C ALA A 160 -7.81 -23.32 -7.69
N GLU A 161 -7.38 -24.57 -7.51
CA GLU A 161 -8.10 -25.76 -7.97
C GLU A 161 -9.47 -25.91 -7.28
N ALA A 162 -9.55 -25.65 -5.97
CA ALA A 162 -10.81 -25.64 -5.24
C ALA A 162 -11.75 -24.54 -5.75
N ALA A 163 -11.24 -23.33 -5.99
CA ALA A 163 -12.01 -22.24 -6.57
C ALA A 163 -12.52 -22.58 -7.98
N GLU A 164 -11.66 -23.20 -8.81
CA GLU A 164 -12.03 -23.67 -10.14
C GLU A 164 -13.16 -24.70 -10.12
N GLU A 165 -13.11 -25.67 -9.19
CA GLU A 165 -14.17 -26.68 -8.99
C GLU A 165 -15.52 -26.01 -8.66
N ARG A 166 -15.46 -24.89 -7.94
CA ARG A 166 -16.62 -24.05 -7.61
C ARG A 166 -16.96 -23.00 -8.67
N GLN A 167 -16.32 -23.05 -9.83
CA GLN A 167 -16.51 -22.11 -10.94
C GLN A 167 -16.33 -20.64 -10.51
N THR A 168 -15.42 -20.40 -9.56
CA THR A 168 -15.06 -19.06 -9.08
C THR A 168 -13.56 -18.82 -9.24
N ALA A 169 -13.11 -17.64 -8.84
CA ALA A 169 -11.72 -17.22 -8.87
C ALA A 169 -11.32 -16.59 -7.53
N VAL A 170 -10.03 -16.57 -7.21
CA VAL A 170 -9.51 -16.02 -5.95
C VAL A 170 -8.66 -14.79 -6.25
N ALA A 171 -8.90 -13.69 -5.53
CA ALA A 171 -8.04 -12.52 -5.55
C ALA A 171 -7.43 -12.36 -4.17
N ILE A 172 -6.11 -12.45 -4.10
CA ILE A 172 -5.35 -12.16 -2.88
C ILE A 172 -4.83 -10.74 -3.03
N LEU A 173 -5.21 -9.88 -2.09
CA LEU A 173 -4.84 -8.48 -2.01
C LEU A 173 -3.93 -8.28 -0.80
N VAL A 174 -2.76 -7.67 -1.00
CA VAL A 174 -1.77 -7.44 0.07
C VAL A 174 -1.34 -5.97 0.09
N ASP A 175 -1.70 -5.26 1.14
CA ASP A 175 -1.19 -3.91 1.39
C ASP A 175 0.13 -3.93 2.18
N GLU A 176 0.92 -2.86 2.03
CA GLU A 176 2.25 -2.68 2.64
C GLU A 176 3.20 -3.88 2.43
N ILE A 177 3.14 -4.53 1.26
CA ILE A 177 3.88 -5.77 0.93
C ILE A 177 5.41 -5.67 1.10
N GLN A 178 5.97 -4.45 1.14
CA GLN A 178 7.39 -4.25 1.40
C GLN A 178 7.85 -4.71 2.80
N TYR A 179 6.91 -4.99 3.72
CA TYR A 179 7.24 -5.55 5.03
C TYR A 179 7.53 -7.05 5.00
N LEU A 180 7.19 -7.74 3.91
CA LEU A 180 7.60 -9.13 3.71
C LEU A 180 9.10 -9.23 3.54
N ASN A 181 9.70 -10.24 4.17
CA ASN A 181 11.12 -10.51 3.96
C ASN A 181 11.36 -11.16 2.57
N GLN A 182 12.63 -11.26 2.17
CA GLN A 182 13.01 -11.74 0.85
C GLN A 182 12.50 -13.16 0.54
N LYS A 183 12.45 -14.06 1.53
CA LYS A 183 11.95 -15.44 1.37
C LYS A 183 10.43 -15.46 1.21
N GLU A 184 9.72 -14.63 1.96
CA GLU A 184 8.25 -14.52 1.87
C GLU A 184 7.81 -13.93 0.54
N LEU A 185 8.46 -12.85 0.11
CA LEU A 185 8.24 -12.27 -1.22
C LEU A 185 8.61 -13.27 -2.32
N GLY A 186 9.72 -14.00 -2.17
CA GLY A 186 10.14 -15.05 -3.08
C GLY A 186 9.13 -16.18 -3.23
N ALA A 187 8.54 -16.61 -2.11
CA ALA A 187 7.48 -17.60 -2.08
C ALA A 187 6.21 -17.13 -2.82
N LEU A 188 5.80 -15.87 -2.63
CA LEU A 188 4.66 -15.28 -3.37
C LEU A 188 4.95 -15.22 -4.88
N ILE A 189 6.14 -14.78 -5.27
CA ILE A 189 6.56 -14.73 -6.68
C ILE A 189 6.52 -16.13 -7.30
N MET A 190 7.04 -17.13 -6.59
CA MET A 190 7.02 -18.53 -7.04
C MET A 190 5.60 -19.09 -7.13
N ALA A 191 4.72 -18.73 -6.19
CA ALA A 191 3.32 -19.12 -6.23
C ALA A 191 2.61 -18.55 -7.46
N MET A 192 2.82 -17.27 -7.76
CA MET A 192 2.23 -16.63 -8.94
C MET A 192 2.79 -17.18 -10.25
N HIS A 193 4.08 -17.54 -10.27
CA HIS A 193 4.65 -18.24 -11.40
C HIS A 193 3.93 -19.57 -11.68
N LYS A 194 3.66 -20.37 -10.63
CA LYS A 194 2.86 -21.62 -10.78
C LYS A 194 1.45 -21.35 -11.25
N MET A 195 0.80 -20.28 -10.78
CA MET A 195 -0.57 -19.93 -11.22
C MET A 195 -0.61 -19.65 -12.71
N GLN A 196 0.37 -18.90 -13.23
CA GLN A 196 0.45 -18.60 -14.67
C GLN A 196 0.76 -19.85 -15.50
N GLN A 197 1.68 -20.72 -15.05
CA GLN A 197 2.03 -21.97 -15.74
C GLN A 197 0.84 -22.92 -15.85
N LYS A 198 0.02 -23.01 -14.80
CA LYS A 198 -1.15 -23.89 -14.73
C LYS A 198 -2.45 -23.23 -15.19
N GLN A 199 -2.42 -21.93 -15.50
CA GLN A 199 -3.59 -21.13 -15.88
C GLN A 199 -4.74 -21.24 -14.87
N LEU A 200 -4.40 -21.22 -13.58
CA LEU A 200 -5.37 -21.34 -12.49
C LEU A 200 -6.02 -19.99 -12.15
N PRO A 201 -7.27 -19.98 -11.68
CA PRO A 201 -8.05 -18.75 -11.49
C PRO A 201 -7.71 -18.07 -10.15
N LEU A 202 -6.43 -17.77 -9.91
CA LEU A 202 -5.96 -17.04 -8.73
C LEU A 202 -5.05 -15.89 -9.16
N VAL A 203 -5.27 -14.70 -8.60
CA VAL A 203 -4.51 -13.49 -8.88
C VAL A 203 -3.99 -12.85 -7.60
N LEU A 204 -2.81 -12.23 -7.69
CA LEU A 204 -2.25 -11.37 -6.66
C LEU A 204 -2.38 -9.90 -7.08
N LEU A 205 -2.92 -9.08 -6.19
CA LEU A 205 -2.81 -7.63 -6.26
C LEU A 205 -2.12 -7.17 -5.00
N ALA A 206 -1.13 -6.29 -5.10
CA ALA A 206 -0.49 -5.78 -3.91
C ALA A 206 -0.18 -4.31 -4.04
N ALA A 207 0.04 -3.67 -2.89
CA ALA A 207 0.50 -2.30 -2.82
C ALA A 207 1.69 -2.17 -1.88
N GLY A 208 2.62 -1.28 -2.21
CA GLY A 208 3.78 -1.02 -1.37
C GLY A 208 4.57 0.21 -1.75
N LEU A 209 5.70 0.41 -1.07
CA LEU A 209 6.61 1.51 -1.33
C LEU A 209 7.33 1.36 -2.69
N PRO A 210 7.89 2.46 -3.26
CA PRO A 210 8.60 2.43 -4.55
C PRO A 210 9.83 1.50 -4.63
N ILE A 211 10.30 0.95 -3.50
CA ILE A 211 11.38 -0.04 -3.45
C ILE A 211 10.95 -1.43 -3.96
N LEU A 212 9.64 -1.67 -4.11
CA LEU A 212 9.08 -2.98 -4.42
C LEU A 212 9.58 -3.62 -5.72
N PRO A 213 9.75 -2.91 -6.85
CA PRO A 213 10.30 -3.51 -8.07
C PRO A 213 11.73 -4.05 -7.86
N GLY A 214 12.57 -3.31 -7.13
CA GLY A 214 13.91 -3.73 -6.75
C GLY A 214 13.90 -4.97 -5.87
N MET A 215 13.08 -4.96 -4.82
CA MET A 215 12.90 -6.11 -3.92
C MET A 215 12.43 -7.37 -4.66
N ALA A 216 11.49 -7.22 -5.61
CA ALA A 216 10.98 -8.34 -6.40
C ALA A 216 12.06 -8.92 -7.33
N GLY A 217 12.82 -8.07 -8.01
CA GLY A 217 13.92 -8.48 -8.89
C GLY A 217 15.09 -9.14 -8.14
N GLU A 218 15.45 -8.62 -6.96
CA GLU A 218 16.46 -9.21 -6.07
C GLU A 218 16.02 -10.57 -5.51
N SER A 219 14.71 -10.75 -5.29
CA SER A 219 14.17 -12.03 -4.82
C SER A 219 14.16 -13.08 -5.93
N LYS A 220 13.59 -12.77 -7.11
CA LYS A 220 13.59 -13.65 -8.28
C LYS A 220 13.70 -12.83 -9.56
N SER A 221 14.73 -13.10 -10.37
CA SER A 221 15.03 -12.34 -11.60
C SER A 221 13.89 -12.32 -12.63
N TYR A 222 13.01 -13.31 -12.64
CA TYR A 222 11.87 -13.38 -13.57
C TYR A 222 10.62 -12.62 -13.08
N ALA A 223 10.66 -11.97 -11.91
CA ALA A 223 9.51 -11.24 -11.35
C ALA A 223 8.99 -10.14 -12.30
N GLU A 224 9.87 -9.47 -13.04
CA GLU A 224 9.52 -8.44 -14.04
C GLU A 224 8.55 -8.94 -15.14
N ARG A 225 8.52 -10.26 -15.37
CA ARG A 225 7.64 -10.91 -16.37
C ARG A 225 6.31 -11.34 -15.78
N LEU A 226 6.20 -11.43 -14.46
CA LEU A 226 5.01 -11.87 -13.73
C LEU A 226 4.17 -10.69 -13.22
N PHE A 227 4.81 -9.55 -12.97
CA PHE A 227 4.19 -8.39 -12.36
C PHE A 227 4.29 -7.14 -13.21
N ASN A 228 3.25 -6.32 -13.16
CA ASN A 228 3.31 -4.90 -13.53
C ASN A 228 3.46 -4.07 -12.26
N PHE A 229 4.25 -3.00 -12.33
CA PHE A 229 4.51 -2.10 -11.22
C PHE A 229 4.00 -0.69 -11.55
N PRO A 230 2.68 -0.48 -11.63
CA PRO A 230 2.15 0.85 -11.90
C PRO A 230 2.44 1.77 -10.71
N ASP A 231 2.96 2.96 -11.02
CA ASP A 231 3.26 3.98 -10.02
C ASP A 231 2.03 4.83 -9.70
N ILE A 232 1.80 5.04 -8.41
CA ILE A 232 0.73 5.84 -7.83
C ILE A 232 1.37 7.08 -7.21
N GLY A 233 1.40 8.13 -8.01
CA GLY A 233 1.93 9.43 -7.62
C GLY A 233 0.86 10.40 -7.11
N ALA A 234 1.32 11.63 -6.93
CA ALA A 234 0.45 12.79 -6.74
C ALA A 234 -0.50 12.98 -7.94
N LEU A 235 -1.63 13.63 -7.69
CA LEU A 235 -2.60 13.98 -8.72
C LEU A 235 -2.08 15.14 -9.58
N SER A 236 -2.49 15.15 -10.85
CA SER A 236 -2.31 16.32 -11.71
C SER A 236 -3.07 17.53 -11.15
N GLU A 237 -2.72 18.75 -11.55
CA GLU A 237 -3.46 19.96 -11.12
C GLU A 237 -4.95 19.83 -11.45
N THR A 238 -5.28 19.29 -12.63
CA THR A 238 -6.65 19.05 -13.06
C THR A 238 -7.38 18.03 -12.20
N ASP A 239 -6.72 16.94 -11.82
CA ASP A 239 -7.32 15.88 -10.99
C ASP A 239 -7.42 16.31 -9.53
N ALA A 240 -6.44 17.07 -9.03
CA ALA A 240 -6.47 17.65 -7.70
C ALA A 240 -7.61 18.66 -7.55
N ALA A 241 -7.82 19.50 -8.57
CA ALA A 241 -8.95 20.43 -8.59
C ALA A 241 -10.29 19.69 -8.58
N LYS A 242 -10.45 18.64 -9.39
CA LYS A 242 -11.64 17.78 -9.39
C LYS A 242 -11.87 17.08 -8.05
N ALA A 243 -10.82 16.52 -7.45
CA ALA A 243 -10.88 15.82 -6.16
C ALA A 243 -11.35 16.72 -4.98
N LEU A 244 -11.32 18.05 -5.16
CA LEU A 244 -11.91 19.01 -4.22
C LEU A 244 -13.26 19.53 -4.69
N ARG A 245 -13.36 19.86 -5.99
CA ARG A 245 -14.53 20.50 -6.58
C ARG A 245 -15.74 19.56 -6.64
N ASP A 246 -15.55 18.33 -7.07
CA ASP A 246 -16.66 17.40 -7.33
C ASP A 246 -17.35 16.98 -6.02
N PRO A 247 -16.61 16.56 -4.95
CA PRO A 247 -17.23 16.25 -3.67
C PRO A 247 -17.94 17.43 -3.00
N ALA A 248 -17.42 18.65 -3.18
CA ALA A 248 -18.07 19.84 -2.66
C ALA A 248 -19.37 20.16 -3.42
N ARG A 249 -19.38 19.96 -4.75
CA ARG A 249 -20.57 20.17 -5.58
C ARG A 249 -21.70 19.19 -5.26
N ASP A 250 -21.37 17.96 -4.90
CA ASP A 250 -22.36 16.94 -4.49
C ASP A 250 -23.17 17.35 -3.26
N VAL A 251 -22.69 18.34 -2.50
CA VAL A 251 -23.35 18.94 -1.33
C VAL A 251 -23.60 20.44 -1.53
N ASP A 252 -23.80 20.85 -2.79
CA ASP A 252 -24.17 22.22 -3.22
C ASP A 252 -23.18 23.32 -2.81
N VAL A 253 -21.89 23.01 -2.73
CA VAL A 253 -20.82 23.97 -2.42
C VAL A 253 -19.79 24.05 -3.56
N GLU A 254 -19.45 25.28 -3.93
CA GLU A 254 -18.41 25.54 -4.93
C GLU A 254 -17.08 25.98 -4.32
N PHE A 255 -16.00 25.78 -5.08
CA PHE A 255 -14.67 26.39 -4.84
C PHE A 255 -14.39 27.41 -5.94
N HIS A 256 -13.75 28.52 -5.59
CA HIS A 256 -13.11 29.37 -6.60
C HIS A 256 -11.88 28.68 -7.20
N ASP A 257 -11.60 28.96 -8.46
CA ASP A 257 -10.46 28.37 -9.17
C ASP A 257 -9.10 28.81 -8.60
N ASP A 258 -9.00 30.03 -8.06
CA ASP A 258 -7.78 30.50 -7.40
C ASP A 258 -7.51 29.77 -6.06
N ALA A 259 -8.57 29.41 -5.34
CA ALA A 259 -8.50 28.57 -4.15
C ALA A 259 -7.99 27.17 -4.49
N LEU A 260 -8.52 26.54 -5.56
CA LEU A 260 -8.08 25.22 -6.02
C LEU A 260 -6.60 25.22 -6.44
N LYS A 261 -6.16 26.25 -7.18
CA LYS A 261 -4.76 26.44 -7.56
C LYS A 261 -3.84 26.59 -6.36
N GLU A 262 -4.27 27.35 -5.35
CA GLU A 262 -3.48 27.52 -4.13
C GLU A 262 -3.37 26.22 -3.33
N VAL A 263 -4.45 25.46 -3.20
CA VAL A 263 -4.40 24.14 -2.56
C VAL A 263 -3.48 23.19 -3.34
N PHE A 264 -3.54 23.18 -4.69
CA PHE A 264 -2.60 22.39 -5.48
C PHE A 264 -1.15 22.82 -5.26
N ARG A 265 -0.87 24.13 -5.23
CA ARG A 265 0.48 24.67 -4.97
C ARG A 265 1.02 24.23 -3.62
N LEU A 266 0.19 24.26 -2.56
CA LEU A 266 0.58 23.90 -1.19
C LEU A 266 0.78 22.39 -1.01
N THR A 267 -0.01 21.58 -1.71
CA THR A 267 -0.05 20.13 -1.52
C THR A 267 0.77 19.36 -2.55
N HIS A 268 1.16 20.01 -3.64
CA HIS A 268 1.75 19.38 -4.83
C HIS A 268 0.91 18.22 -5.38
N GLY A 269 -0.42 18.31 -5.25
CA GLY A 269 -1.35 17.26 -5.68
C GLY A 269 -1.36 16.01 -4.81
N TYR A 270 -0.72 16.04 -3.63
CA TYR A 270 -0.66 14.89 -2.74
C TYR A 270 -2.04 14.60 -2.09
N PRO A 271 -2.68 13.45 -2.37
CA PRO A 271 -4.08 13.20 -2.03
C PRO A 271 -4.45 13.41 -0.57
N TYR A 272 -3.64 12.90 0.36
CA TYR A 272 -3.92 13.07 1.79
C TYR A 272 -3.90 14.55 2.22
N PHE A 273 -3.01 15.37 1.65
CA PHE A 273 -2.99 16.80 1.94
C PHE A 273 -4.12 17.54 1.25
N LEU A 274 -4.50 17.17 0.02
CA LEU A 274 -5.70 17.73 -0.61
C LEU A 274 -6.92 17.57 0.31
N GLN A 275 -7.11 16.38 0.89
CA GLN A 275 -8.19 16.13 1.85
C GLN A 275 -8.07 16.96 3.14
N GLU A 276 -6.88 17.12 3.72
CA GLU A 276 -6.70 17.96 4.92
C GLU A 276 -7.00 19.44 4.65
N TRP A 277 -6.54 19.97 3.50
CA TRP A 277 -6.84 21.35 3.11
C TRP A 277 -8.31 21.54 2.76
N GLY A 278 -8.92 20.61 2.00
CA GLY A 278 -10.35 20.63 1.71
C GLY A 278 -11.19 20.62 2.98
N TYR A 279 -10.85 19.72 3.92
CA TYR A 279 -11.55 19.59 5.19
C TYR A 279 -11.47 20.87 6.05
N GLN A 280 -10.28 21.46 6.21
CA GLN A 280 -10.16 22.71 6.99
C GLN A 280 -10.77 23.91 6.28
N ALA A 281 -10.57 24.04 4.97
CA ALA A 281 -11.16 25.14 4.20
C ALA A 281 -12.69 25.09 4.27
N TRP A 282 -13.30 23.91 4.19
CA TRP A 282 -14.74 23.72 4.39
C TRP A 282 -15.19 24.18 5.78
N ASN A 283 -14.53 23.69 6.83
CA ASN A 283 -14.93 23.98 8.21
C ASN A 283 -14.76 25.46 8.57
N MET A 284 -13.84 26.17 7.92
CA MET A 284 -13.62 27.61 8.13
C MET A 284 -14.46 28.50 7.21
N ALA A 285 -14.93 28.01 6.06
CA ALA A 285 -15.73 28.84 5.17
C ALA A 285 -17.07 29.18 5.83
N ALA A 286 -17.41 30.47 5.86
CA ALA A 286 -18.70 30.94 6.35
C ALA A 286 -19.83 30.53 5.40
N ALA A 287 -19.61 30.67 4.09
CA ALA A 287 -20.56 30.37 3.02
C ALA A 287 -19.82 29.86 1.77
N SER A 288 -20.59 29.35 0.80
CA SER A 288 -20.11 29.04 -0.55
C SER A 288 -20.05 30.31 -1.41
N PRO A 289 -19.08 30.44 -2.35
CA PRO A 289 -17.98 29.53 -2.64
C PRO A 289 -16.81 29.64 -1.65
N ILE A 290 -16.03 28.55 -1.51
CA ILE A 290 -14.76 28.56 -0.77
C ILE A 290 -13.73 29.36 -1.58
N THR A 291 -13.21 30.42 -0.96
CA THR A 291 -12.34 31.41 -1.62
C THR A 291 -10.86 31.17 -1.33
N LEU A 292 -9.98 31.81 -2.11
CA LEU A 292 -8.54 31.83 -1.83
C LEU A 292 -8.21 32.33 -0.42
N GLN A 293 -8.94 33.34 0.07
CA GLN A 293 -8.70 33.86 1.42
C GLN A 293 -9.04 32.81 2.48
N THR A 294 -10.14 32.07 2.32
CA THR A 294 -10.49 30.96 3.22
C THR A 294 -9.40 29.89 3.26
N VAL A 295 -8.82 29.53 2.11
CA VAL A 295 -7.69 28.56 2.06
C VAL A 295 -6.46 29.10 2.78
N LYS A 296 -6.14 30.37 2.61
CA LYS A 296 -5.01 31.02 3.31
C LYS A 296 -5.24 31.04 4.82
N ASP A 297 -6.44 31.38 5.26
CA ASP A 297 -6.81 31.43 6.68
C ASP A 297 -6.81 30.03 7.32
N ALA A 298 -7.16 28.99 6.55
CA ALA A 298 -7.14 27.60 7.00
C ALA A 298 -5.74 26.98 7.06
N THR A 299 -4.80 27.47 6.25
CA THR A 299 -3.46 26.87 6.11
C THR A 299 -2.70 26.76 7.44
N PRO A 300 -2.62 27.78 8.32
CA PRO A 300 -1.97 27.65 9.62
C PRO A 300 -2.50 26.51 10.48
N GLU A 301 -3.83 26.30 10.47
CA GLU A 301 -4.46 25.20 11.22
C GLU A 301 -4.15 23.84 10.58
N VAL A 302 -4.15 23.74 9.25
CA VAL A 302 -3.75 22.52 8.54
C VAL A 302 -2.31 22.12 8.91
N ILE A 303 -1.36 23.07 8.80
CA ILE A 303 0.05 22.83 9.13
C ILE A 303 0.18 22.40 10.60
N ARG A 304 -0.51 23.07 11.53
CA ARG A 304 -0.50 22.70 12.95
C ARG A 304 -1.01 21.27 13.19
N ARG A 305 -2.06 20.85 12.48
CA ARG A 305 -2.61 19.48 12.56
C ARG A 305 -1.66 18.45 11.96
N LEU A 306 -1.09 18.73 10.79
CA LEU A 306 -0.12 17.86 10.14
C LEU A 306 1.13 17.68 11.01
N ASP A 307 1.66 18.77 11.55
CA ASP A 307 2.80 18.74 12.47
C ASP A 307 2.48 17.85 13.66
N LYS A 308 1.36 18.07 14.35
CA LYS A 308 1.00 17.34 15.58
C LYS A 308 0.65 15.86 15.35
N ASN A 309 -0.13 15.56 14.32
CA ASN A 309 -0.80 14.26 14.20
C ASN A 309 -0.18 13.37 13.11
N PHE A 310 0.47 13.96 12.10
CA PHE A 310 0.99 13.22 10.96
C PHE A 310 2.52 13.14 11.01
N PHE A 311 3.21 14.28 11.06
CA PHE A 311 4.66 14.32 11.03
C PHE A 311 5.27 13.91 12.37
N ARG A 312 4.77 14.45 13.49
CA ARG A 312 5.31 14.16 14.82
C ARG A 312 5.28 12.68 15.19
N VAL A 313 4.22 11.96 14.84
CA VAL A 313 4.08 10.52 15.11
C VAL A 313 5.18 9.70 14.42
N ARG A 314 5.63 10.12 13.23
CA ARG A 314 6.75 9.49 12.52
C ARG A 314 8.08 9.90 13.14
N PHE A 315 8.24 11.20 13.37
CA PHE A 315 9.45 11.78 13.92
C PHE A 315 9.81 11.24 15.30
N ASP A 316 8.85 11.10 16.22
CA ASP A 316 9.12 10.70 17.60
C ASP A 316 9.62 9.25 17.73
N ARG A 317 9.36 8.40 16.73
CA ARG A 317 9.86 7.02 16.65
C ARG A 317 11.31 6.93 16.17
N LEU A 318 11.92 8.05 15.74
CA LEU A 318 13.27 8.07 15.19
C LEU A 318 14.30 8.34 16.28
N PRO A 319 15.39 7.54 16.35
CA PRO A 319 16.56 7.86 17.17
C PRO A 319 17.22 9.19 16.75
N PRO A 320 18.03 9.82 17.63
CA PRO A 320 18.67 11.11 17.34
C PRO A 320 19.48 11.14 16.03
N GLY A 321 20.25 10.09 15.73
CA GLY A 321 21.04 10.03 14.48
C GLY A 321 20.18 10.01 13.22
N GLU A 322 19.01 9.38 13.27
CA GLU A 322 18.04 9.39 12.17
C GLU A 322 17.39 10.78 12.01
N LYS A 323 17.04 11.43 13.13
CA LYS A 323 16.50 12.81 13.12
C LYS A 323 17.49 13.81 12.54
N ASN A 324 18.76 13.72 12.91
CA ASN A 324 19.82 14.59 12.38
C ASN A 324 20.03 14.40 10.88
N PHE A 325 19.97 13.16 10.40
CA PHE A 325 20.03 12.88 8.96
C PHE A 325 18.89 13.56 8.19
N LEU A 326 17.65 13.42 8.66
CA LEU A 326 16.50 14.07 8.04
C LEU A 326 16.61 15.60 8.13
N ARG A 327 17.12 16.15 9.23
CA ARG A 327 17.31 17.60 9.38
C ARG A 327 18.40 18.14 8.44
N ALA A 328 19.45 17.35 8.19
CA ALA A 328 20.48 17.69 7.21
C ALA A 328 19.90 17.75 5.79
N MET A 329 19.04 16.79 5.43
CA MET A 329 18.32 16.86 4.15
C MET A 329 17.47 18.13 4.04
N ALA A 330 16.74 18.48 5.10
CA ALA A 330 15.94 19.71 5.13
C ALA A 330 16.79 20.99 5.07
N HIS A 331 18.01 20.98 5.62
CA HIS A 331 18.95 22.11 5.54
C HIS A 331 19.40 22.38 4.10
N LEU A 332 19.56 21.33 3.28
CA LEU A 332 19.93 21.46 1.87
C LEU A 332 18.80 22.04 0.99
N GLY A 333 17.60 22.23 1.53
CA GLY A 333 16.44 22.79 0.85
C GLY A 333 15.44 21.74 0.37
N ALA A 334 14.43 22.18 -0.39
CA ALA A 334 13.38 21.32 -0.91
C ALA A 334 13.90 20.40 -2.04
N GLY A 335 13.30 19.21 -2.15
CA GLY A 335 13.58 18.26 -3.24
C GLY A 335 14.55 17.13 -2.86
N SER A 336 15.14 16.50 -3.88
CA SER A 336 16.06 15.38 -3.74
C SER A 336 17.51 15.84 -3.64
N HIS A 337 18.29 15.22 -2.76
CA HIS A 337 19.69 15.57 -2.50
C HIS A 337 20.62 14.38 -2.68
N ARG A 338 21.84 14.63 -3.17
CA ARG A 338 22.84 13.56 -3.29
C ARG A 338 23.26 13.09 -1.91
N THR A 339 23.50 11.78 -1.77
CA THR A 339 23.99 11.19 -0.53
C THR A 339 25.31 11.83 -0.06
N GLY A 340 26.16 12.28 -0.99
CA GLY A 340 27.41 12.99 -0.69
C GLY A 340 27.19 14.33 0.01
N ASP A 341 26.21 15.12 -0.46
CA ASP A 341 25.92 16.44 0.09
C ASP A 341 25.32 16.32 1.49
N ILE A 342 24.47 15.31 1.72
CA ILE A 342 23.93 14.99 3.05
C ILE A 342 25.06 14.60 4.01
N ALA A 343 26.03 13.80 3.54
CA ALA A 343 27.18 13.40 4.35
C ALA A 343 28.05 14.61 4.72
N ALA A 344 28.29 15.51 3.76
CA ALA A 344 29.02 16.75 3.98
C ALA A 344 28.32 17.66 5.00
N ALA A 345 27.00 17.84 4.88
CA ALA A 345 26.21 18.62 5.83
C ALA A 345 26.23 18.04 7.26
N LEU A 346 26.45 16.73 7.41
CA LEU A 346 26.59 16.07 8.70
C LEU A 346 28.05 16.01 9.22
N GLY A 347 29.03 16.45 8.43
CA GLY A 347 30.45 16.25 8.75
C GLY A 347 30.88 14.77 8.79
N MET A 348 30.19 13.89 8.06
CA MET A 348 30.40 12.44 8.06
C MET A 348 30.84 11.93 6.67
N SER A 349 31.39 10.71 6.63
CA SER A 349 31.63 10.03 5.34
C SER A 349 30.36 9.38 4.80
N VAL A 350 30.26 9.24 3.46
CA VAL A 350 29.17 8.52 2.79
C VAL A 350 28.98 7.09 3.33
N LYS A 351 30.10 6.40 3.62
CA LYS A 351 30.07 5.06 4.23
C LYS A 351 29.50 5.10 5.65
N GLY A 352 29.83 6.13 6.43
CA GLY A 352 29.38 6.31 7.80
C GLY A 352 27.86 6.51 7.93
N ILE A 353 27.24 7.18 6.96
CA ILE A 353 25.78 7.44 6.96
C ILE A 353 24.95 6.30 6.33
N GLY A 354 25.62 5.34 5.67
CA GLY A 354 24.97 4.23 4.95
C GLY A 354 23.97 3.42 5.79
N PRO A 355 24.31 2.97 7.01
CA PRO A 355 23.37 2.23 7.86
C PRO A 355 22.12 3.04 8.26
N VAL A 356 22.29 4.33 8.55
CA VAL A 356 21.18 5.23 8.91
C VAL A 356 20.26 5.43 7.70
N ARG A 357 20.85 5.68 6.52
CA ARG A 357 20.13 5.77 5.25
C ARG A 357 19.28 4.52 4.98
N SER A 358 19.86 3.33 5.10
CA SER A 358 19.12 2.08 4.85
C SER A 358 17.96 1.88 5.84
N LYS A 359 18.15 2.24 7.12
CA LYS A 359 17.07 2.20 8.13
C LYS A 359 15.94 3.17 7.80
N LEU A 360 16.27 4.41 7.40
CA LEU A 360 15.27 5.42 7.03
C LEU A 360 14.50 5.05 5.76
N ILE A 361 15.15 4.41 4.77
CA ILE A 361 14.48 3.85 3.59
C ILE A 361 13.51 2.75 4.01
N LYS A 362 13.95 1.79 4.83
CA LYS A 362 13.10 0.70 5.33
C LYS A 362 11.89 1.22 6.11
N LYS A 363 12.10 2.23 6.96
CA LYS A 363 11.03 2.92 7.70
C LYS A 363 10.11 3.78 6.81
N GLY A 364 10.44 3.93 5.54
CA GLY A 364 9.68 4.73 4.58
C GLY A 364 9.70 6.22 4.92
N MET A 365 10.79 6.74 5.52
CA MET A 365 10.98 8.18 5.76
C MET A 365 11.60 8.89 4.56
N ILE A 366 12.46 8.17 3.83
CA ILE A 366 13.12 8.65 2.62
C ILE A 366 13.12 7.55 1.56
N TYR A 367 13.27 7.94 0.30
CA TYR A 367 13.44 7.02 -0.82
C TYR A 367 14.48 7.56 -1.80
N SER A 368 14.92 6.73 -2.73
CA SER A 368 15.89 7.11 -3.75
C SER A 368 15.18 7.26 -5.10
N PRO A 369 14.88 8.49 -5.57
CA PRO A 369 14.23 8.71 -6.86
C PRO A 369 15.16 8.42 -8.04
N ALA A 370 16.47 8.58 -7.86
CA ALA A 370 17.52 8.26 -8.81
C ALA A 370 18.77 7.76 -8.05
N HIS A 371 19.64 7.00 -8.72
CA HIS A 371 20.79 6.38 -8.08
C HIS A 371 21.70 7.41 -7.39
N GLY A 372 21.75 7.34 -6.05
CA GLY A 372 22.58 8.22 -5.22
C GLY A 372 21.85 9.45 -4.65
N ASP A 373 20.64 9.72 -5.12
CA ASP A 373 19.78 10.79 -4.64
C ASP A 373 18.81 10.29 -3.57
N MET A 374 18.45 11.17 -2.63
CA MET A 374 17.54 10.89 -1.53
C MET A 374 16.49 11.99 -1.43
N ALA A 375 15.23 11.62 -1.30
CA ALA A 375 14.11 12.53 -1.10
C ALA A 375 13.22 12.04 0.06
N PHE A 376 12.49 12.95 0.69
CA PHE A 376 11.45 12.59 1.65
C PHE A 376 10.31 11.84 0.96
N THR A 377 9.75 10.83 1.63
CA THR A 377 8.60 10.07 1.12
C THR A 377 7.27 10.81 1.27
N VAL A 378 7.25 11.91 2.03
CA VAL A 378 6.07 12.74 2.22
C VAL A 378 6.46 14.19 1.94
N PRO A 379 5.67 14.92 1.12
CA PRO A 379 5.86 16.37 0.95
C PRO A 379 5.78 17.12 2.28
N LEU A 380 6.36 18.33 2.34
CA LEU A 380 6.39 19.23 3.49
C LEU A 380 7.11 18.68 4.75
N PHE A 381 7.68 17.47 4.67
CA PHE A 381 8.40 16.88 5.80
C PHE A 381 9.71 17.65 6.08
N ASP A 382 10.35 18.17 5.04
CA ASP A 382 11.50 19.08 5.13
C ASP A 382 11.17 20.33 5.95
N GLU A 383 10.07 21.01 5.63
CA GLU A 383 9.64 22.20 6.38
C GLU A 383 9.29 21.84 7.83
N PHE A 384 8.63 20.70 8.05
CA PHE A 384 8.39 20.19 9.40
C PHE A 384 9.70 19.96 10.16
N MET A 385 10.73 19.39 9.52
CA MET A 385 12.03 19.17 10.16
C MET A 385 12.68 20.49 10.60
N VAL A 386 12.57 21.55 9.79
CA VAL A 386 13.05 22.89 10.17
C VAL A 386 12.28 23.42 11.39
N ARG A 387 10.95 23.27 11.43
CA ARG A 387 10.13 23.69 12.59
C ARG A 387 10.42 22.86 13.84
N ALA A 388 10.63 21.55 13.69
CA ALA A 388 10.81 20.61 14.79
C ALA A 388 12.23 20.64 15.39
N ILE A 389 13.24 20.93 14.57
CA ILE A 389 14.64 21.10 14.97
C ILE A 389 15.15 22.42 14.37
N PRO A 390 14.85 23.59 14.98
CA PRO A 390 15.18 24.89 14.39
C PRO A 390 16.69 25.08 14.18
N GLN A 391 17.49 24.65 15.14
CA GLN A 391 18.95 24.77 15.10
C GLN A 391 19.56 23.56 14.40
N PHE A 392 20.31 23.78 13.33
CA PHE A 392 21.15 22.75 12.75
C PHE A 392 22.58 22.91 13.28
N PRO A 393 23.19 21.87 13.88
CA PRO A 393 24.60 21.96 14.21
C PRO A 393 25.36 22.19 12.90
N HIS A 394 26.21 23.22 12.88
CA HIS A 394 26.92 23.81 11.71
C HIS A 394 26.35 25.14 11.16
N ASP A 395 25.29 25.70 11.75
CA ASP A 395 24.91 27.11 11.56
C ASP A 395 25.80 28.09 12.36
#